data_AF-A0A6N6T870-F1
#
_entry.id   AF-A0A6N6T870-F1
#
_cell.length_a   1.000
_cell.length_b   1.000
_cell.length_c   1.000
_cell.angle_alpha   90.00
_cell.angle_beta   90.00
_cell.angle_gamma   90.00
#
_symmetry.space_group_name_H-M   'P 1'
#
loop_
_entity.id
_entity.type
_entity.pdbx_description
1 polymer ?
#
loop_
_entity_poly.entity_id
_entity_poly.type
_entity_poly.pdbx_seq_one_letter_code
_entity_poly.pdbx_strand_id
1 'polypeptide(L)' 'MNDDYLKVRAGFIAQGISFNRWCRQNGVLRENARKAMLGQWAGPKGREVRQRLLREAGVAIRP' A
#
# COMPACT_ATOMS: atom_id res chain seq x y z
N MET A 1 4.14 -9.25 -12.82
CA MET A 1 2.89 -9.10 -12.04
C MET A 1 3.30 -8.63 -10.65
N ASN A 2 2.99 -7.39 -10.24
CA ASN A 2 3.51 -6.82 -9.00
C ASN A 2 2.85 -7.47 -7.78
N ASP A 3 3.52 -8.49 -7.26
CA ASP A 3 3.11 -9.34 -6.13
C ASP A 3 2.89 -8.55 -4.82
N ASP A 4 3.55 -7.40 -4.68
CA ASP A 4 3.46 -6.52 -3.51
C ASP A 4 2.03 -6.06 -3.19
N TYR A 5 1.19 -5.82 -4.20
CA TYR A 5 -0.19 -5.36 -3.95
C TYR A 5 -1.02 -6.43 -3.24
N LEU A 6 -0.87 -7.70 -3.64
CA LEU A 6 -1.57 -8.82 -3.02
C LEU A 6 -1.04 -9.06 -1.60
N LYS A 7 0.29 -9.01 -1.42
CA LYS A 7 0.94 -9.09 -0.10
C LYS A 7 0.45 -8.00 0.85
N VAL A 8 0.37 -6.75 0.40
CA VAL A 8 -0.14 -5.63 1.21
C VAL A 8 -1.59 -5.85 1.61
N ARG A 9 -2.44 -6.32 0.69
CA ARG A 9 -3.83 -6.64 1.02
C ARG A 9 -3.92 -7.77 2.04
N ALA A 10 -3.15 -8.84 1.86
CA ALA A 10 -3.11 -9.96 2.79
C ALA A 10 -2.63 -9.53 4.18
N GLY A 11 -1.58 -8.70 4.24
CA GLY A 11 -1.05 -8.14 5.49
C GLY A 11 -2.08 -7.34 6.26
N PHE A 12 -2.82 -6.45 5.60
CA PHE A 12 -3.91 -5.72 6.26
C PHE A 12 -5.04 -6.64 6.74
N ILE A 13 -5.43 -7.61 5.91
CA ILE A 13 -6.48 -8.58 6.29
C ILE A 13 -6.06 -9.37 7.54
N ALA A 14 -4.80 -9.80 7.62
CA ALA A 14 -4.25 -10.48 8.78
C ALA A 14 -4.27 -9.61 10.05
N GLN A 15 -4.23 -8.28 9.90
CA GLN A 15 -4.37 -7.29 10.99
C GLN A 15 -5.83 -6.90 11.28
N GLY A 16 -6.82 -7.51 10.62
CA GLY A 16 -8.24 -7.23 10.84
C GLY A 16 -8.76 -5.93 10.18
N ILE A 17 -7.97 -5.32 9.27
CA ILE A 17 -8.41 -4.16 8.50
C ILE A 17 -8.33 -4.42 7.00
N SER A 18 -9.05 -3.64 6.19
CA SER A 18 -8.93 -3.73 4.74
C SER A 18 -7.98 -2.65 4.22
N PHE A 19 -7.38 -2.89 3.05
CA PHE A 19 -6.65 -1.86 2.30
C PHE A 19 -7.46 -0.57 2.12
N ASN A 20 -8.77 -0.70 1.87
CA ASN A 20 -9.65 0.45 1.74
C ASN A 20 -9.85 1.20 3.07
N ARG A 21 -9.94 0.45 4.19
CA ARG A 21 -10.01 1.06 5.53
C ARG A 21 -8.74 1.84 5.84
N TRP A 22 -7.57 1.27 5.55
CA TRP A 22 -6.29 1.97 5.68
C TRP A 22 -6.25 3.24 4.84
N CYS A 23 -6.69 3.18 3.58
CA CYS A 23 -6.78 4.34 2.68
C CYS A 23 -7.62 5.46 3.29
N ARG A 24 -8.82 5.14 3.81
CA ARG A 24 -9.72 6.11 4.44
C ARG A 24 -9.13 6.73 5.71
N GLN A 25 -8.50 5.92 6.56
CA GLN A 25 -7.88 6.39 7.81
C GLN A 25 -6.70 7.34 7.56
N ASN A 26 -5.99 7.15 6.44
CA ASN A 26 -4.81 7.92 6.09
C ASN A 26 -5.08 9.05 5.08
N GLY A 27 -6.35 9.31 4.74
CA GLY A 27 -6.71 10.34 3.77
C GLY A 27 -6.16 10.08 2.36
N VAL A 28 -5.88 8.83 2.02
CA VAL A 28 -5.35 8.43 0.70
C VAL A 28 -6.49 7.90 -0.15
N LEU A 29 -6.67 8.46 -1.35
CA LEU A 29 -7.61 7.90 -2.32
C LEU A 29 -7.15 6.49 -2.72
N ARG A 30 -8.08 5.53 -2.68
CA ARG A 30 -7.80 4.12 -3.00
C ARG A 30 -7.15 3.93 -4.37
N GLU A 31 -7.55 4.72 -5.36
CA GLU A 31 -6.96 4.70 -6.70
C GLU A 31 -5.48 5.13 -6.67
N ASN A 32 -5.16 6.21 -5.96
CA ASN A 32 -3.79 6.70 -5.82
C ASN A 32 -2.92 5.70 -5.06
N ALA A 33 -3.45 5.08 -4.00
CA ALA A 33 -2.75 4.01 -3.29
C ALA A 33 -2.46 2.82 -4.22
N ARG A 34 -3.40 2.44 -5.08
CA ARG A 34 -3.19 1.38 -6.08
C ARG A 34 -2.15 1.79 -7.12
N LYS A 35 -2.22 3.00 -7.67
CA LYS A 35 -1.24 3.53 -8.63
C LYS A 35 0.17 3.58 -8.03
N ALA A 36 0.29 3.98 -6.76
CA ALA A 36 1.55 3.95 -6.02
C ALA A 36 2.10 2.53 -5.91
N MET A 37 1.26 1.54 -5.55
CA MET A 37 1.69 0.15 -5.47
C MET A 37 2.10 -0.45 -6.82
N LEU A 38 1.44 -0.04 -7.90
CA LEU A 38 1.74 -0.49 -9.25
C LEU A 38 2.94 0.25 -9.87
N GLY A 39 3.53 1.23 -9.19
CA GLY A 39 4.61 2.06 -9.73
C GLY A 39 4.15 3.12 -10.74
N GLN A 40 2.83 3.22 -10.99
CA GLN A 40 2.23 4.20 -11.90
C GLN A 40 2.22 5.63 -11.31
N TRP A 41 2.40 5.74 -10.00
CA TRP A 41 2.63 7.02 -9.31
C TRP A 41 3.96 6.97 -8.57
N ALA A 42 5.04 7.29 -9.28
CA ALA A 42 6.42 7.18 -8.80
C ALA A 42 7.05 8.51 -8.35
N GLY A 43 6.26 9.58 -8.26
CA GLY A 43 6.70 10.86 -7.67
C GLY A 43 6.90 10.76 -6.15
N PRO A 44 7.45 11.79 -5.49
CA PRO A 44 7.82 11.75 -4.07
C PRO A 44 6.69 11.25 -3.16
N LYS A 45 5.49 11.79 -3.33
CA LYS A 45 4.29 11.41 -2.55
C LYS A 45 3.82 9.98 -2.84
N GLY A 46 3.91 9.52 -4.09
CA GLY A 46 3.55 8.15 -4.46
C GLY A 46 4.51 7.11 -3.87
N ARG A 47 5.81 7.43 -3.84
CA ARG A 47 6.83 6.60 -3.16
C ARG A 47 6.59 6.55 -1.66
N GLU A 48 6.29 7.67 -1.03
CA GLU A 48 5.94 7.72 0.40
C GLU A 48 4.72 6.84 0.70
N VAL A 49 3.64 6.99 -0.06
CA VAL A 49 2.43 6.15 0.10
C VAL A 49 2.76 4.66 -0.07
N ARG A 50 3.56 4.29 -1.08
CA ARG A 50 4.00 2.90 -1.28
C ARG A 50 4.80 2.39 -0.09
N GLN A 51 5.75 3.16 0.43
CA GLN A 51 6.56 2.76 1.58
C GLN A 51 5.72 2.58 2.84
N ARG A 52 4.77 3.48 3.09
CA ARG A 52 3.83 3.37 4.22
C ARG A 52 2.97 2.11 4.11
N LEU A 53 2.41 1.86 2.93
CA LEU A 53 1.63 0.64 2.67
C LEU A 53 2.42 -0.64 2.93
N LEU A 54 3.66 -0.73 2.42
CA LEU A 54 4.52 -1.90 2.64
C LEU A 54 4.86 -2.09 4.12
N ARG A 55 5.27 -1.00 4.79
CA ARG A 55 5.64 -1.02 6.22
C ARG A 55 4.46 -1.40 7.11
N GLU A 56 3.34 -0.70 6.97
CA GLU A 56 2.17 -0.88 7.84
C GLU A 56 1.45 -2.21 7.56
N ALA A 57 1.50 -2.74 6.33
CA ALA A 57 1.02 -4.09 6.03
C ALA A 57 1.98 -5.21 6.47
N GLY A 58 3.16 -4.88 7.01
CA GLY A 58 4.16 -5.86 7.43
C GLY A 58 4.81 -6.61 6.26
N VAL A 59 4.78 -6.05 5.05
CA VAL A 59 5.43 -6.64 3.88
C VAL A 59 6.90 -6.26 3.92
N ALA A 60 7.78 -7.25 4.06
CA ALA A 60 9.23 -7.04 4.08
C ALA A 60 9.67 -6.22 2.87
N ILE A 61 10.18 -5.01 3.12
CA ILE A 61 10.84 -4.19 2.11
C ILE A 61 12.21 -4.84 1.91
N ARG A 62 12.36 -5.66 0.87
CA ARG A 62 13.71 -6.09 0.49
C ARG A 62 14.47 -4.88 -0.06
N PRO A 63 15.72 -4.66 0.41
CA PRO A 63 16.57 -3.58 -0.08
C PRO A 63 16.87 -3.74 -1.58
#